data_AF-A0A7H9SUN3-F1
#
_entry.id   AF-A0A7H9SUN3-F1
#
_cell.length_a   1.000
_cell.length_b   1.000
_cell.length_c   1.000
_cell.angle_alpha   90.00
_cell.angle_beta   90.00
_cell.angle_gamma   90.00
#
_symmetry.space_group_name_H-M   'P 1'
#
loop_
_entity.id
_entity.type
_entity.pdbx_description
1 polymer ?
#
loop_
_entity_poly.entity_id
_entity_poly.type
_entity_poly.pdbx_seq_one_letter_code
_entity_poly.pdbx_strand_id
1 'polypeptide(L)'
;WTHIGVAKLYTDIVNNGYNIMYLTSRSVGLADITRTYLNGVVQENHRIPRGPIILSPDRTFAALRREIYIRKPEVFKMACLRDIKNLFGPGRTP
;
A
#
# COMPACT_ATOMS: atom_id res chain seq x y z
N TRP A 1 -1.54 -12.00 11.40
CA TRP A 1 -2.69 -11.68 12.26
C TRP A 1 -3.42 -10.52 11.59
N THR A 2 -4.73 -10.63 11.39
CA THR A 2 -5.53 -9.65 10.65
C THR A 2 -6.51 -9.00 11.61
N HIS A 3 -6.63 -7.67 11.56
CA HIS A 3 -7.59 -6.95 12.39
C HIS A 3 -9.03 -7.39 12.07
N ILE A 4 -9.85 -7.60 13.09
CA ILE A 4 -11.25 -8.02 12.93
C ILE A 4 -12.03 -6.91 12.22
N GLY A 5 -12.89 -7.27 11.26
CA GLY A 5 -13.78 -6.34 10.54
C GLY A 5 -13.14 -5.56 9.38
N VAL A 6 -11.83 -5.69 9.14
CA VAL A 6 -11.14 -4.94 8.08
C VAL A 6 -11.62 -5.32 6.66
N ALA A 7 -11.96 -6.59 6.43
CA ALA A 7 -12.45 -7.03 5.12
C ALA A 7 -13.80 -6.41 4.78
N LYS A 8 -14.70 -6.32 5.76
CA LYS A 8 -16.00 -5.66 5.62
C LYS A 8 -15.84 -4.16 5.35
N LEU A 9 -15.06 -3.47 6.19
CA LEU A 9 -14.79 -2.03 6.03
C LEU A 9 -14.28 -1.69 4.62
N TYR A 10 -13.29 -2.45 4.13
CA TYR A 10 -12.72 -2.18 2.80
C TYR A 10 -13.70 -2.51 1.67
N THR A 11 -14.56 -3.53 1.86
CA THR A 11 -15.63 -3.83 0.91
C THR A 11 -16.63 -2.68 0.83
N ASP A 12 -17.05 -2.13 1.97
CA ASP A 12 -17.98 -0.99 2.02
C ASP A 12 -17.38 0.27 1.37
N ILE A 13 -16.08 0.53 1.56
CA ILE A 13 -15.38 1.64 0.89
C ILE A 13 -15.40 1.48 -0.63
N VAL A 14 -15.16 0.26 -1.14
CA VAL A 14 -15.22 0.00 -2.58
C VAL A 14 -16.64 0.10 -3.13
N ASN A 15 -17.64 -0.37 -2.37
CA ASN A 15 -19.05 -0.24 -2.73
C ASN A 15 -19.50 1.24 -2.83
N ASN A 16 -18.84 2.14 -2.11
CA ASN A 16 -19.05 3.59 -2.21
C ASN A 16 -18.32 4.24 -3.41
N GLY A 17 -17.71 3.46 -4.30
CA GLY A 17 -17.07 3.94 -5.53
C GLY A 17 -15.59 4.32 -5.38
N TYR A 18 -14.97 4.07 -4.22
CA TYR A 18 -13.55 4.33 -4.01
C TYR A 18 -12.68 3.14 -4.46
N ASN A 19 -11.45 3.44 -4.88
CA ASN A 19 -10.45 2.43 -5.17
C ASN A 19 -9.51 2.24 -3.98
N ILE A 20 -9.13 1.00 -3.68
CA ILE A 20 -8.17 0.70 -2.61
C ILE A 20 -6.78 0.47 -3.21
N MET A 21 -5.77 1.10 -2.61
CA MET A 21 -4.36 0.85 -2.87
C MET A 21 -3.67 0.44 -1.57
N TYR A 22 -2.85 -0.60 -1.62
CA TYR A 22 -2.10 -1.11 -0.47
C TYR A 22 -0.67 -0.57 -0.51
N LEU A 23 -0.18 -0.05 0.61
CA LEU A 23 1.20 0.42 0.76
C LEU A 23 1.91 -0.39 1.83
N THR A 24 3.06 -0.98 1.50
CA THR A 24 3.88 -1.76 2.43
C THR A 24 5.34 -1.33 2.37
N SER A 25 6.01 -1.36 3.52
CA SER A 25 7.46 -1.15 3.62
C SER A 25 8.26 -2.44 3.41
N ARG A 26 7.62 -3.52 2.96
CA ARG A 26 8.30 -4.78 2.64
C ARG A 26 9.02 -4.66 1.29
N SER A 27 10.10 -5.41 1.17
CA SER A 27 10.81 -5.67 -0.08
C SER A 27 9.89 -5.97 -1.25
N VAL A 28 10.26 -5.44 -2.42
CA VAL A 28 9.77 -5.96 -3.71
C VAL A 28 9.98 -7.47 -3.85
N GLY A 29 11.04 -8.05 -3.26
CA GLY A 29 11.26 -9.50 -3.26
C GLY A 29 10.22 -10.30 -2.46
N LEU A 30 9.38 -9.63 -1.67
CA LEU A 30 8.29 -10.21 -0.88
C LEU A 30 6.90 -9.84 -1.46
N ALA A 31 6.85 -9.32 -2.68
CA ALA A 31 5.61 -8.88 -3.33
C ALA A 31 4.59 -10.02 -3.45
N ASP A 32 5.02 -11.19 -3.93
CA ASP A 32 4.12 -12.32 -4.15
C ASP A 32 3.55 -12.85 -2.83
N ILE A 33 4.38 -12.96 -1.79
CA ILE A 33 3.94 -13.35 -0.46
C ILE A 33 2.90 -12.36 0.09
N THR A 34 3.13 -11.06 -0.11
CA THR A 34 2.21 -10.02 0.34
C THR A 34 0.87 -10.09 -0.41
N ARG A 35 0.91 -10.32 -1.73
CA ARG A 35 -0.28 -10.48 -2.56
C ARG A 35 -1.09 -11.71 -2.17
N THR A 36 -0.42 -12.85 -2.00
CA THR A 36 -1.05 -14.09 -1.56
C THR A 36 -1.67 -13.95 -0.18
N TYR A 37 -0.99 -13.26 0.74
CA TYR A 37 -1.55 -12.97 2.06
C TYR A 37 -2.85 -12.18 1.97
N LEU A 38 -2.88 -11.05 1.26
CA LEU A 38 -4.09 -10.21 1.12
C LEU A 38 -5.24 -10.99 0.49
N ASN A 39 -4.98 -11.76 -0.57
CA ASN A 39 -5.98 -12.59 -1.24
C ASN A 39 -6.54 -13.71 -0.34
N GLY A 40 -5.77 -14.17 0.64
CA GLY A 40 -6.16 -15.19 1.60
C GLY A 40 -6.99 -14.67 2.77
N VAL A 41 -7.10 -13.34 2.96
CA VAL A 41 -7.89 -12.76 4.04
C VAL A 41 -9.38 -12.83 3.71
N VAL A 42 -10.11 -13.62 4.49
CA VAL A 42 -11.57 -13.74 4.45
C VAL A 42 -12.12 -13.58 5.86
N GLN A 43 -13.11 -12.71 6.06
CA GLN A 43 -13.80 -12.50 7.34
C GLN A 43 -15.29 -12.37 7.07
N GLU A 44 -16.13 -13.17 7.74
CA GLU A 44 -17.60 -13.08 7.65
C GLU A 44 -18.10 -12.97 6.19
N ASN A 45 -17.58 -13.82 5.31
CA ASN A 45 -17.84 -13.85 3.86
C ASN A 45 -17.34 -12.64 3.04
N HIS A 46 -16.70 -11.67 3.68
CA HIS A 46 -16.04 -10.55 3.00
C HIS A 46 -14.58 -10.88 2.71
N ARG A 47 -14.12 -10.52 1.52
CA ARG A 47 -12.73 -10.64 1.11
C ARG A 47 -12.12 -9.25 1.04
N ILE A 48 -10.81 -9.17 1.23
CA ILE A 48 -10.10 -7.92 0.96
C ILE A 48 -10.25 -7.60 -0.54
N PRO A 49 -10.68 -6.38 -0.91
CA PRO A 49 -10.84 -6.00 -2.31
C PRO A 49 -9.50 -6.02 -3.03
N ARG A 50 -9.53 -6.21 -4.36
CA ARG A 50 -8.31 -6.16 -5.17
C ARG A 50 -7.84 -4.72 -5.32
N GLY A 51 -6.52 -4.53 -5.30
CA GLY A 51 -5.90 -3.22 -5.48
C GLY A 51 -4.41 -3.33 -5.76
N PRO A 52 -3.79 -2.29 -6.34
CA PRO A 52 -2.35 -2.24 -6.51
C PRO A 52 -1.65 -2.28 -5.14
N ILE A 53 -0.50 -2.96 -5.09
CA ILE A 53 0.35 -3.06 -3.90
C ILE A 53 1.65 -2.31 -4.21
N ILE A 54 1.87 -1.20 -3.51
CA ILE A 54 3.09 -0.42 -3.59
C ILE A 54 4.05 -0.93 -2.52
N LEU A 55 5.23 -1.35 -2.96
CA LEU A 55 6.28 -1.94 -2.11
C LEU A 55 7.48 -1.01 -2.00
N SER A 56 8.24 -1.18 -0.93
CA SER A 56 9.53 -0.51 -0.81
C SER A 56 10.57 -1.19 -1.73
N PRO A 57 11.32 -0.41 -2.53
CA PRO A 57 12.40 -0.91 -3.36
C PRO A 57 13.62 -1.21 -2.47
N ASP A 58 13.64 -2.40 -1.87
CA ASP A 58 14.66 -2.79 -0.88
C ASP A 58 16.10 -2.89 -1.41
N ARG A 59 16.35 -2.80 -2.73
CA ARG A 59 17.71 -2.89 -3.29
C ARG A 59 18.08 -1.88 -4.39
N THR A 60 17.16 -1.08 -4.93
CA THR A 60 17.48 -0.20 -6.08
C THR A 60 17.80 1.25 -5.70
N PHE A 61 17.67 1.63 -4.41
CA PHE A 61 17.88 3.01 -3.97
C PHE A 61 19.19 3.18 -3.16
N ALA A 62 20.33 2.77 -3.73
CA ALA A 62 21.63 3.03 -3.11
C ALA A 62 21.90 4.53 -2.88
N ALA A 63 21.28 5.41 -3.68
CA ALA A 63 21.36 6.86 -3.53
C ALA A 63 20.51 7.41 -2.36
N LEU A 64 19.26 6.97 -2.18
CA LEU A 64 18.39 7.42 -1.06
C LEU A 64 18.80 6.82 0.29
N ARG A 65 19.40 5.62 0.30
CA ARG A 65 19.82 4.94 1.53
C ARG A 65 20.88 5.72 2.33
N ARG A 66 21.66 6.59 1.69
CA ARG A 66 22.60 7.51 2.39
C ARG A 66 21.87 8.59 3.18
N GLU A 67 20.73 9.06 2.68
CA GLU A 67 19.93 10.11 3.34
C GLU A 67 18.96 9.51 4.38
N ILE A 68 18.47 8.29 4.12
CA ILE A 68 17.51 7.51 4.94
C ILE A 68 18.14 6.83 6.16
N TYR A 69 19.45 6.99 6.39
CA TYR A 69 20.08 6.57 7.65
C TYR A 69 19.46 7.28 8.88
N ILE A 70 18.73 8.38 8.68
CA ILE A 70 17.88 9.01 9.70
C ILE A 70 16.54 8.27 9.82
N ARG A 71 16.55 7.05 10.38
CA ARG A 71 15.52 6.33 11.18
C ARG A 71 14.00 6.70 11.09
N LYS A 72 13.48 7.23 9.97
CA LYS A 72 12.09 7.74 9.84
C LYS A 72 11.36 7.12 8.64
N PRO A 73 10.81 5.90 8.77
CA PRO A 73 10.08 5.21 7.70
C PRO A 73 8.84 5.96 7.18
N GLU A 74 8.26 6.86 7.98
CA GLU A 74 7.15 7.73 7.62
C GLU A 74 7.49 8.70 6.48
N VAL A 75 8.74 9.17 6.41
CA VAL A 75 9.21 10.09 5.36
C VAL A 75 9.14 9.42 3.99
N PHE A 76 9.49 8.14 3.93
CA PHE A 76 9.40 7.36 2.69
C PHE A 76 7.95 7.17 2.24
N LYS A 77 7.04 6.83 3.16
CA LYS A 77 5.61 6.66 2.82
C LYS A 77 5.00 7.98 2.33
N MET A 78 5.35 9.10 2.95
CA MET A 78 4.90 10.42 2.53
C MET A 78 5.42 10.79 1.14
N ALA A 79 6.70 10.53 0.85
CA ALA A 79 7.28 10.78 -0.47
C ALA A 79 6.58 9.95 -1.55
N CYS A 80 6.43 8.64 -1.33
CA CYS A 80 5.77 7.75 -2.28
C CYS A 80 4.30 8.15 -2.53
N LEU A 81 3.53 8.49 -1.49
CA LEU A 81 2.16 8.97 -1.65
C LEU A 81 2.09 10.32 -2.38
N ARG A 82 3.07 11.20 -2.15
CA ARG A 82 3.17 12.48 -2.86
C ARG A 82 3.46 12.27 -4.34
N ASP A 83 4.35 11.34 -4.68
CA ASP A 83 4.66 11.00 -6.06
C ASP A 83 3.44 10.43 -6.77
N ILE A 84 2.70 9.54 -6.12
CA ILE A 84 1.44 9.00 -6.66
C ILE A 84 0.40 10.10 -6.86
N LYS A 85 0.22 11.00 -5.88
CA LYS A 85 -0.69 12.14 -6.01
C LYS A 85 -0.32 13.01 -7.22
N ASN A 86 0.97 13.25 -7.43
CA ASN A 86 1.44 14.09 -8.54
C ASN A 86 1.11 13.51 -9.93
N LEU A 87 0.87 12.19 -10.05
CA LEU A 87 0.48 11.55 -11.31
C LEU A 87 -0.93 11.98 -11.80
N PHE A 88 -1.79 12.48 -10.91
CA PHE A 88 -3.16 12.88 -11.26
C PHE A 88 -3.24 14.28 -11.89
N GLY A 89 -2.12 15.01 -11.93
CA GLY A 89 -2.03 16.36 -12.49
C GLY A 89 -2.49 17.47 -11.52
N PRO A 90 -2.23 18.74 -11.86
CA PRO A 90 -2.59 19.87 -11.01
C PRO A 90 -4.11 20.01 -10.88
N GLY A 91 -4.58 20.25 -9.65
CA GLY A 91 -6.00 20.48 -9.35
C GLY A 91 -6.89 19.23 -9.30
N ARG A 92 -6.32 18.04 -9.50
CA ARG A 92 -7.03 16.76 -9.34
C ARG A 92 -6.54 16.05 -8.09
N THR A 93 -7.49 15.66 -7.26
CA THR A 93 -7.22 14.73 -6.17
C THR A 93 -7.54 13.32 -6.64
N PRO A 94 -6.72 12.32 -6.29
CA PRO A 94 -7.05 10.91 -6.47
C PRO A 94 -8.41 10.54 -5.87
#